data_AF-A0A922NI40-F1
#
_entry.id   AF-A0A922NI40-F1
#
_cell.length_a   1.000
_cell.length_b   1.000
_cell.length_c   1.000
_cell.angle_alpha   90.00
_cell.angle_beta   90.00
_cell.angle_gamma   90.00
#
_symmetry.space_group_name_H-M   'P 1'
#
loop_
_entity.id
_entity.type
_entity.pdbx_description
1 polymer ?
#
loop_
_entity_poly.entity_id
_entity_poly.type
_entity_poly.pdbx_seq_one_letter_code
_entity_poly.pdbx_strand_id
1 'polypeptide(L)'
;MSPAPTSTPSTWTPSMKYLPGRDRTHNHERTLLEQYADESIVTFWRTFKGKPANYNHDIDVATTVKISNAIDLVDANPHVLSQVIWGLTHPNDVHHGVQDIVSNQALIDILLIRHFKMHGGLVLPPLAGARGVQDFFEKLAEKEKAEGKKWAEGNRTMMRYPNWRDTKDASVAERGGTSAGAARGRGYGKGRGGMGGGY
;
A
#
# COMPACT_ATOMS: atom_id res chain seq x y z
N MET A 1 49.88 17.85 10.37
CA MET A 1 48.57 18.07 9.72
C MET A 1 47.65 16.97 10.19
N SER A 2 46.72 17.27 11.10
CA SER A 2 45.70 16.31 11.52
C SER A 2 44.60 16.24 10.46
N PRO A 3 44.11 15.04 10.08
CA PRO A 3 43.02 14.94 9.13
C PRO A 3 41.74 15.54 9.73
N ALA A 4 41.01 16.32 8.93
CA ALA A 4 39.74 16.90 9.31
C ALA A 4 38.73 15.78 9.63
N PRO A 5 37.88 15.93 10.67
CA PRO A 5 36.85 14.95 10.96
C PRO A 5 35.84 14.94 9.81
N THR A 6 35.77 13.81 9.10
CA THR A 6 34.71 13.50 8.14
C THR A 6 33.39 13.41 8.91
N SER A 7 32.68 14.53 9.02
CA SER A 7 31.31 14.52 9.53
C SER A 7 30.44 13.82 8.48
N THR A 8 30.03 12.60 8.80
CA THR A 8 28.96 11.92 8.08
C THR A 8 27.70 12.79 8.26
N PRO A 9 26.98 13.14 7.18
CA PRO A 9 25.76 13.93 7.32
C PRO A 9 24.77 13.14 8.18
N SER A 10 24.40 13.72 9.32
CA SER A 10 23.33 13.20 10.18
C SER A 10 22.06 13.06 9.34
N THR A 11 21.54 11.85 9.23
CA THR A 11 20.30 11.59 8.51
C THR A 11 19.16 12.16 9.35
N TRP A 12 18.52 13.21 8.85
CA TRP A 12 17.39 13.85 9.51
C TRP A 12 16.19 12.90 9.57
N THR A 13 15.97 12.26 10.71
CA THR A 13 14.90 11.27 10.95
C THR A 13 14.17 11.53 12.26
N PRO A 14 13.46 12.67 12.41
CA PRO A 14 12.74 12.98 13.64
C PRO A 14 11.60 11.99 13.89
N SER A 15 11.23 11.82 15.17
CA SER A 15 10.05 11.04 15.55
C SER A 15 8.78 11.66 14.96
N MET A 16 8.02 10.87 14.20
CA MET A 16 6.72 11.24 13.65
C MET A 16 5.55 10.84 14.56
N LYS A 17 5.80 10.73 15.86
CA LYS A 17 4.76 10.58 16.88
C LYS A 17 4.38 11.97 17.40
N TYR A 18 3.08 12.25 17.42
CA TYR A 18 2.55 13.51 17.92
C TYR A 18 1.50 13.25 18.99
N LEU A 19 1.72 13.78 20.19
CA LEU A 19 0.75 13.80 21.27
C LEU A 19 0.15 15.21 21.39
N PRO A 20 -1.19 15.38 21.38
CA PRO A 20 -1.84 16.66 21.62
C PRO A 20 -1.41 17.26 22.97
N GLY A 21 -1.34 18.60 23.06
CA GLY A 21 -0.83 19.27 24.26
C GLY A 21 -1.58 18.87 25.53
N ARG A 22 -2.91 18.72 25.44
CA ARG A 22 -3.79 18.30 26.55
C ARG A 22 -3.52 16.88 27.07
N ASP A 23 -2.94 16.01 26.24
CA ASP A 23 -2.73 14.59 26.55
C ASP A 23 -1.30 14.34 27.07
N ARG A 24 -0.45 15.37 27.08
CA ARG A 24 0.94 15.32 27.59
C ARG A 24 0.95 15.42 29.11
N THR A 25 1.79 14.63 29.77
CA THR A 25 2.02 14.73 31.22
C THR A 25 2.91 15.93 31.55
N HIS A 26 2.92 16.36 32.81
CA HIS A 26 3.69 17.54 33.25
C HIS A 26 5.20 17.44 32.98
N ASN A 27 5.76 16.23 32.92
CA ASN A 27 7.19 15.98 32.67
C ASN A 27 7.45 15.47 31.24
N HIS A 28 6.48 15.60 30.33
CA HIS A 28 6.63 15.15 28.95
C HIS A 28 7.65 16.02 28.21
N GLU A 29 8.77 15.43 27.82
CA GLU A 29 9.73 16.07 26.94
C GLU A 29 9.16 16.11 25.51
N ARG A 30 8.92 17.32 24.99
CA ARG A 30 8.34 17.50 23.65
C ARG A 30 9.32 17.02 22.58
N THR A 31 8.86 16.16 21.68
CA THR A 31 9.61 15.78 20.48
C THR A 31 9.82 16.98 19.56
N LEU A 32 10.76 16.89 18.62
CA LEU A 32 11.02 17.97 17.65
C LEU A 32 9.77 18.30 16.80
N LEU A 33 8.98 17.28 16.43
CA LEU A 33 7.71 17.47 15.74
C LEU A 33 6.69 18.20 16.62
N GLU A 34 6.60 17.86 17.90
CA GLU A 34 5.69 18.52 18.84
C GLU A 34 6.08 19.99 19.06
N GLN A 35 7.37 20.28 19.20
CA GLN A 35 7.88 21.66 19.28
C GLN A 35 7.51 22.44 18.00
N TYR A 36 7.82 21.89 16.82
CA TYR A 36 7.50 22.51 15.53
C TYR A 36 5.99 22.71 15.35
N ALA A 37 5.17 21.74 15.73
CA ALA A 37 3.73 21.83 15.64
C ALA A 37 3.17 22.93 16.54
N ASP A 38 3.57 22.95 17.82
CA ASP A 38 3.08 23.93 18.79
C ASP A 38 3.51 25.35 18.40
N GLU A 39 4.78 25.53 18.03
CA GLU A 39 5.39 26.84 17.85
C GLU A 39 5.13 27.42 16.46
N SER A 40 5.11 26.58 15.43
CA SER A 40 4.91 27.01 14.03
C SER A 40 3.49 26.75 13.55
N ILE A 41 3.07 25.48 13.49
CA ILE A 41 1.82 25.09 12.81
C ILE A 41 0.60 25.65 13.54
N VAL A 42 0.49 25.42 14.85
CA VAL A 42 -0.65 25.85 15.66
C VAL A 42 -0.71 27.37 15.73
N THR A 43 0.43 28.05 15.94
CA THR A 43 0.52 29.52 15.90
C THR A 43 0.02 30.08 14.56
N PHE A 44 0.45 29.49 13.45
CA PHE A 44 0.00 29.88 12.12
C PHE A 44 -1.51 29.67 11.94
N TRP A 45 -2.04 28.50 12.33
CA TRP A 45 -3.46 28.19 12.15
C TRP A 45 -4.39 29.00 13.04
N ARG A 46 -3.98 29.37 14.25
CA ARG A 46 -4.74 30.29 15.10
C ARG A 46 -4.95 31.64 14.41
N THR A 47 -3.98 32.07 13.60
CA THR A 47 -4.03 33.35 12.88
C THR A 47 -4.85 33.25 11.59
N PHE A 48 -4.66 32.18 10.80
CA PHE A 48 -5.10 32.16 9.40
C PHE A 48 -6.19 31.13 9.06
N LYS A 49 -6.46 30.14 9.92
CA LYS A 49 -7.38 29.04 9.57
C LYS A 49 -8.88 29.42 9.70
N GLY A 50 -9.18 30.63 10.18
CA GLY A 50 -10.56 31.13 10.32
C GLY A 50 -11.41 30.32 11.30
N LYS A 51 -10.79 29.70 12.30
CA LYS A 51 -11.47 28.91 13.34
C LYS A 51 -11.77 29.78 14.57
N PRO A 52 -12.77 29.40 15.40
CA PRO A 52 -13.01 30.08 16.68
C PRO A 52 -11.76 30.10 17.55
N ALA A 53 -11.60 31.12 18.40
CA ALA A 53 -10.39 31.32 19.22
C ALA A 53 -10.08 30.14 20.17
N ASN A 54 -11.11 29.39 20.59
CA ASN A 54 -10.99 28.22 21.46
C ASN A 54 -10.90 26.88 20.69
N TYR A 55 -10.77 26.91 19.36
CA TYR A 55 -10.65 25.70 18.56
C TYR A 55 -9.35 24.95 18.86
N ASN A 56 -9.45 23.65 19.10
CA ASN A 56 -8.29 22.80 19.38
C ASN A 56 -7.61 22.35 18.07
N HIS A 57 -6.59 23.09 17.66
CA HIS A 57 -5.79 22.78 16.47
C HIS A 57 -4.93 21.51 16.60
N ASP A 58 -4.65 21.03 17.81
CA ASP A 58 -3.85 19.81 18.01
C ASP A 58 -4.51 18.58 17.39
N ILE A 59 -5.84 18.54 17.35
CA ILE A 59 -6.59 17.46 16.70
C ILE A 59 -6.30 17.42 15.20
N ASP A 60 -6.22 18.60 14.56
CA ASP A 60 -5.91 18.69 13.14
C ASP A 60 -4.47 18.23 12.87
N VAL A 61 -3.52 18.61 13.73
CA VAL A 61 -2.12 18.17 13.63
C VAL A 61 -2.04 16.66 13.78
N ALA A 62 -2.64 16.09 14.82
CA ALA A 62 -2.64 14.65 15.09
C ALA A 62 -3.23 13.87 13.91
N THR A 63 -4.37 14.30 13.36
CA THR A 63 -4.97 13.69 12.18
C THR A 63 -4.03 13.78 10.97
N THR A 64 -3.39 14.93 10.75
CA THR A 64 -2.45 15.12 9.62
C THR A 64 -1.22 14.21 9.75
N VAL A 65 -0.66 14.07 10.96
CA VAL A 65 0.47 13.16 11.23
C VAL A 65 0.06 11.71 10.99
N LYS A 66 -1.13 11.29 11.44
CA LYS A 66 -1.66 9.96 11.15
C LYS A 66 -1.81 9.70 9.65
N ILE A 67 -2.35 10.67 8.90
CA ILE A 67 -2.47 10.60 7.44
C ILE A 67 -1.09 10.47 6.78
N SER A 68 -0.12 11.30 7.20
CA SER A 68 1.25 11.24 6.68
C SER A 68 1.87 9.86 6.90
N ASN A 69 1.80 9.33 8.12
CA ASN A 69 2.34 8.02 8.45
C ASN A 69 1.64 6.88 7.68
N ALA A 70 0.33 7.01 7.42
CA ALA A 70 -0.41 6.04 6.60
C ALA A 70 0.04 6.04 5.13
N ILE A 71 0.34 7.22 4.58
CA ILE A 71 0.92 7.35 3.24
C ILE A 71 2.29 6.66 3.19
N ASP A 72 3.17 6.96 4.13
CA ASP A 72 4.51 6.37 4.19
C ASP A 72 4.45 4.83 4.32
N LEU A 73 3.51 4.33 5.13
CA LEU A 73 3.30 2.91 5.32
C LEU A 73 2.89 2.20 4.02
N VAL A 74 1.96 2.77 3.25
CA VAL A 74 1.49 2.17 1.98
C VAL A 74 2.55 2.31 0.89
N ASP A 75 3.25 3.43 0.84
CA ASP A 75 4.32 3.64 -0.14
C ASP A 75 5.47 2.65 0.09
N ALA A 76 5.85 2.40 1.36
CA ALA A 76 6.89 1.45 1.71
C ALA A 76 6.44 -0.03 1.60
N ASN A 77 5.15 -0.31 1.79
CA ASN A 77 4.62 -1.67 1.73
C ASN A 77 3.36 -1.76 0.84
N PRO A 78 3.49 -2.23 -0.42
CA PRO A 78 2.39 -2.27 -1.38
C PRO A 78 1.24 -3.21 -0.97
N HIS A 79 1.46 -4.12 -0.02
CA HIS A 79 0.45 -5.08 0.41
C HIS A 79 -0.50 -4.51 1.46
N VAL A 80 -0.12 -3.44 2.16
CA VAL A 80 -0.96 -2.82 3.21
C VAL A 80 -2.29 -2.35 2.62
N LEU A 81 -2.27 -1.79 1.41
CA LEU A 81 -3.49 -1.31 0.76
C LEU A 81 -4.49 -2.45 0.48
N SER A 82 -4.03 -3.68 0.26
CA SER A 82 -4.95 -4.83 0.17
C SER A 82 -5.70 -5.08 1.47
N GLN A 83 -5.08 -4.84 2.64
CA GLN A 83 -5.76 -4.96 3.94
C GLN A 83 -6.77 -3.83 4.15
N VAL A 84 -6.48 -2.62 3.67
CA VAL A 84 -7.42 -1.50 3.71
C VAL A 84 -8.68 -1.84 2.91
N ILE A 85 -8.52 -2.35 1.68
CA ILE A 85 -9.65 -2.75 0.82
C ILE A 85 -10.41 -3.95 1.42
N TRP A 86 -9.71 -4.91 2.01
CA TRP A 86 -10.34 -5.98 2.78
C TRP A 86 -11.20 -5.42 3.92
N GLY A 87 -10.67 -4.47 4.69
CA GLY A 87 -11.39 -3.87 5.80
C GLY A 87 -12.63 -3.08 5.40
N LEU A 88 -12.65 -2.47 4.21
CA LEU A 88 -13.85 -1.82 3.66
C LEU A 88 -14.98 -2.81 3.35
N THR A 89 -14.63 -4.01 2.87
CA THR A 89 -15.60 -5.05 2.53
C THR A 89 -15.98 -5.92 3.73
N HIS A 90 -15.11 -5.97 4.75
CA HIS A 90 -15.26 -6.78 5.95
C HIS A 90 -14.99 -5.94 7.22
N PRO A 91 -15.89 -5.00 7.58
CA PRO A 91 -15.66 -4.03 8.66
C PRO A 91 -15.52 -4.68 10.06
N ASN A 92 -16.01 -5.91 10.22
CA ASN A 92 -15.87 -6.67 11.48
C ASN A 92 -14.60 -7.54 11.51
N ASP A 93 -13.78 -7.53 10.46
CA ASP A 93 -12.58 -8.36 10.33
C ASP A 93 -11.35 -7.56 9.87
N VAL A 94 -11.29 -6.29 10.27
CA VAL A 94 -10.22 -5.38 9.90
C VAL A 94 -8.97 -5.64 10.73
N HIS A 95 -7.80 -5.64 10.08
CA HIS A 95 -6.52 -5.66 10.78
C HIS A 95 -6.31 -4.35 11.56
N HIS A 96 -5.99 -4.41 12.85
CA HIS A 96 -5.86 -3.23 13.73
C HIS A 96 -4.93 -2.15 13.18
N GLY A 97 -3.81 -2.54 12.56
CA GLY A 97 -2.85 -1.61 11.96
C GLY A 97 -3.38 -0.74 10.81
N VAL A 98 -4.53 -1.05 10.22
CA VAL A 98 -5.15 -0.24 9.14
C VAL A 98 -6.53 0.30 9.51
N GLN A 99 -7.01 0.04 10.73
CA GLN A 99 -8.37 0.39 11.14
C GLN A 99 -8.66 1.90 11.04
N ASP A 100 -7.70 2.74 11.45
CA ASP A 100 -7.81 4.20 11.34
C ASP A 100 -7.91 4.66 9.88
N ILE A 101 -7.26 3.95 8.94
CA ILE A 101 -7.26 4.30 7.50
C ILE A 101 -8.61 3.97 6.87
N VAL A 102 -9.19 2.81 7.20
CA VAL A 102 -10.46 2.33 6.64
C VAL A 102 -11.61 3.31 6.87
N SER A 103 -11.56 4.08 7.96
CA SER A 103 -12.59 5.09 8.29
C SER A 103 -12.52 6.37 7.45
N ASN A 104 -11.47 6.60 6.67
CA ASN A 104 -11.23 7.84 5.94
C ASN A 104 -11.24 7.64 4.41
N GLN A 105 -12.41 7.82 3.79
CA GLN A 105 -12.60 7.60 2.35
C GLN A 105 -11.65 8.44 1.48
N ALA A 106 -11.50 9.73 1.78
CA ALA A 106 -10.63 10.62 1.02
C ALA A 106 -9.16 10.18 1.06
N LEU A 107 -8.69 9.68 2.22
CA LEU A 107 -7.36 9.11 2.34
C LEU A 107 -7.23 7.84 1.48
N ILE A 108 -8.22 6.96 1.50
CA ILE A 108 -8.19 5.72 0.71
C ILE A 108 -8.07 6.02 -0.79
N ASP A 109 -8.82 7.00 -1.30
CA ASP A 109 -8.72 7.41 -2.70
C ASP A 109 -7.31 7.91 -3.04
N ILE A 110 -6.72 8.74 -2.16
CA ILE A 110 -5.32 9.20 -2.31
C ILE A 110 -4.36 8.01 -2.33
N LEU A 111 -4.52 7.04 -1.42
CA LEU A 111 -3.67 5.87 -1.33
C LEU A 111 -3.79 4.96 -2.55
N LEU A 112 -4.99 4.79 -3.11
CA LEU A 112 -5.20 4.04 -4.36
C LEU A 112 -4.45 4.67 -5.53
N ILE A 113 -4.54 5.99 -5.68
CA ILE A 113 -3.82 6.72 -6.75
C ILE A 113 -2.31 6.67 -6.53
N ARG A 114 -1.83 6.86 -5.30
CA ARG A 114 -0.40 6.73 -4.98
C ARG A 114 0.12 5.33 -5.24
N HIS A 115 -0.63 4.30 -4.85
CA HIS A 115 -0.25 2.91 -5.11
C HIS A 115 -0.20 2.59 -6.60
N PHE A 116 -1.14 3.12 -7.40
CA PHE A 116 -1.03 3.04 -8.85
C PHE A 116 0.27 3.67 -9.36
N LYS A 117 0.58 4.88 -8.92
CA LYS A 117 1.79 5.62 -9.32
C LYS A 117 3.09 4.88 -8.95
N MET A 118 3.17 4.31 -7.75
CA MET A 118 4.40 3.73 -7.21
C MET A 118 4.56 2.24 -7.54
N HIS A 119 3.44 1.50 -7.53
CA HIS A 119 3.42 0.03 -7.50
C HIS A 119 2.61 -0.60 -8.63
N GLY A 120 1.96 0.19 -9.50
CA GLY A 120 1.18 -0.34 -10.64
C GLY A 120 -0.30 -0.62 -10.35
N GLY A 121 -0.74 -0.39 -9.11
CA GLY A 121 -2.16 -0.40 -8.74
C GLY A 121 -2.71 -1.78 -8.41
N LEU A 122 -3.91 -1.82 -7.84
CA LEU A 122 -4.61 -3.05 -7.50
C LEU A 122 -5.78 -3.30 -8.45
N VAL A 123 -6.01 -4.56 -8.79
CA VAL A 123 -7.30 -5.01 -9.32
C VAL A 123 -8.26 -5.09 -8.13
N LEU A 124 -9.27 -4.22 -8.12
CA LEU A 124 -10.20 -4.08 -6.99
C LEU A 124 -11.52 -4.84 -7.25
N PRO A 125 -12.20 -5.31 -6.20
CA PRO A 125 -13.59 -5.73 -6.31
C PRO A 125 -14.48 -4.58 -6.82
N PRO A 126 -15.54 -4.85 -7.61
CA PRO A 126 -16.08 -6.17 -7.97
C PRO A 126 -15.50 -6.78 -9.26
N LEU A 127 -14.32 -6.34 -9.73
CA LEU A 127 -13.73 -6.89 -10.96
C LEU A 127 -13.45 -8.39 -10.80
N ALA A 128 -13.67 -9.18 -11.87
CA ALA A 128 -13.59 -10.63 -11.84
C ALA A 128 -12.24 -11.15 -11.30
N GLY A 129 -11.12 -10.51 -11.67
CA GLY A 129 -9.79 -10.87 -11.19
C GLY A 129 -9.59 -10.65 -9.68
N ALA A 130 -10.34 -9.74 -9.06
CA ALA A 130 -10.33 -9.52 -7.62
C ALA A 130 -11.34 -10.40 -6.88
N ARG A 131 -12.51 -10.63 -7.48
CA ARG A 131 -13.60 -11.39 -6.84
C ARG A 131 -13.20 -12.82 -6.54
N GLY A 132 -12.55 -13.52 -7.48
CA GLY A 132 -12.08 -14.89 -7.26
C GLY A 132 -11.07 -15.00 -6.11
N VAL A 133 -10.20 -14.01 -5.94
CA VAL A 133 -9.25 -13.94 -4.83
C VAL A 133 -9.98 -13.64 -3.52
N GLN A 134 -10.95 -12.72 -3.56
CA GLN A 134 -11.75 -12.37 -2.39
C GLN A 134 -12.52 -13.59 -1.86
N ASP A 135 -13.21 -14.34 -2.72
CA ASP A 135 -13.97 -15.54 -2.32
C ASP A 135 -13.06 -16.62 -1.70
N PHE A 136 -11.83 -16.76 -2.19
CA PHE A 136 -10.84 -17.66 -1.60
C PHE A 136 -10.43 -17.21 -0.19
N PHE A 137 -10.12 -15.92 -0.03
CA PHE A 137 -9.70 -15.37 1.25
C PHE A 137 -10.84 -15.30 2.28
N GLU A 138 -12.09 -15.14 1.85
CA GLU A 138 -13.27 -15.26 2.72
C GLU A 138 -13.31 -16.64 3.39
N LYS A 139 -13.20 -17.71 2.60
CA LYS A 139 -13.14 -19.10 3.12
C LYS A 139 -11.94 -19.33 4.02
N LEU A 140 -10.78 -18.79 3.65
CA LEU A 140 -9.56 -18.92 4.45
C LEU A 140 -9.72 -18.19 5.80
N ALA A 141 -10.25 -16.97 5.80
CA ALA A 141 -10.47 -16.17 6.98
C ALA A 141 -11.46 -16.85 7.95
N GLU A 142 -12.54 -17.46 7.45
CA GLU A 142 -13.47 -18.24 8.24
C GLU A 142 -12.80 -19.45 8.90
N LYS A 143 -12.01 -20.21 8.12
CA LYS A 143 -11.24 -21.34 8.64
C LYS A 143 -10.26 -20.90 9.74
N GLU A 144 -9.50 -19.83 9.50
CA GLU A 144 -8.54 -19.31 10.48
C GLU A 144 -9.21 -18.86 11.77
N LYS A 145 -10.39 -18.23 11.69
CA LYS A 145 -11.18 -17.86 12.86
C LYS A 145 -11.64 -19.08 13.64
N ALA A 146 -12.09 -20.14 12.96
CA ALA A 146 -12.47 -21.40 13.59
C ALA A 146 -11.28 -22.08 14.30
N GLU A 147 -10.07 -21.91 13.77
CA GLU A 147 -8.81 -22.34 14.39
C GLU A 147 -8.34 -21.43 15.54
N GLY A 148 -9.07 -20.35 15.83
CA GLY A 148 -8.74 -19.41 16.91
C GLY A 148 -7.64 -18.39 16.58
N LYS A 149 -7.21 -18.30 15.32
CA LYS A 149 -6.17 -17.35 14.88
C LYS A 149 -6.67 -15.90 14.96
N LYS A 150 -5.76 -14.98 15.28
CA LYS A 150 -6.06 -13.56 15.52
C LYS A 150 -5.05 -12.64 14.84
N TRP A 151 -5.52 -11.46 14.41
CA TRP A 151 -4.64 -10.44 13.84
C TRP A 151 -3.53 -10.00 14.81
N ALA A 152 -3.84 -9.84 16.09
CA ALA A 152 -2.90 -9.41 17.13
C ALA A 152 -1.71 -10.39 17.33
N GLU A 153 -1.89 -11.66 17.00
CA GLU A 153 -0.87 -12.70 17.14
C GLU A 153 -0.05 -12.89 15.85
N GLY A 154 -0.38 -12.18 14.77
CA GLY A 154 0.33 -12.27 13.49
C GLY A 154 0.19 -13.63 12.79
N ASN A 155 -0.73 -14.49 13.22
CA ASN A 155 -0.90 -15.86 12.72
C ASN A 155 -2.02 -16.00 11.68
N ARG A 156 -2.54 -14.88 11.16
CA ARG A 156 -3.56 -14.84 10.10
C ARG A 156 -2.96 -14.45 8.76
N THR A 157 -3.49 -15.05 7.70
CA THR A 157 -3.04 -14.79 6.34
C THR A 157 -3.61 -13.46 5.84
N MET A 158 -2.73 -12.57 5.37
CA MET A 158 -3.12 -11.27 4.82
C MET A 158 -3.64 -11.39 3.39
N MET A 159 -4.79 -10.78 3.12
CA MET A 159 -5.35 -10.59 1.77
C MET A 159 -4.37 -9.92 0.80
N ARG A 160 -4.32 -10.40 -0.46
CA ARG A 160 -3.48 -9.79 -1.50
C ARG A 160 -4.24 -9.71 -2.81
N TYR A 161 -4.63 -8.51 -3.20
CA TYR A 161 -5.25 -8.30 -4.51
C TYR A 161 -4.21 -8.37 -5.64
N PRO A 162 -4.59 -8.83 -6.85
CA PRO A 162 -3.70 -8.82 -8.00
C PRO A 162 -3.24 -7.41 -8.37
N ASN A 163 -2.06 -7.30 -8.96
CA ASN A 163 -1.53 -6.04 -9.45
C ASN A 163 -2.14 -5.68 -10.81
N TRP A 164 -2.63 -4.44 -10.98
CA TRP A 164 -3.26 -4.01 -12.22
C TRP A 164 -2.28 -3.94 -13.39
N ARG A 165 -1.11 -3.30 -13.22
CA ARG A 165 -0.08 -3.21 -14.27
C ARG A 165 0.34 -4.59 -14.75
N ASP A 166 0.65 -5.49 -13.82
CA ASP A 166 1.15 -6.83 -14.16
C ASP A 166 0.11 -7.63 -14.96
N THR A 167 -1.19 -7.48 -14.66
CA THR A 167 -2.26 -8.11 -15.46
C THR A 167 -2.35 -7.56 -16.88
N LYS A 168 -1.99 -6.28 -17.10
CA LYS A 168 -1.95 -5.69 -18.44
C LYS A 168 -0.74 -6.18 -19.21
N ASP A 169 0.43 -6.21 -18.59
CA ASP A 169 1.66 -6.66 -19.22
C ASP A 169 1.56 -8.12 -19.67
N ALA A 170 0.99 -9.00 -18.82
CA ALA A 170 0.71 -10.39 -19.17
C ALA A 170 -0.21 -10.50 -20.41
N SER A 171 -1.28 -9.71 -20.46
CA SER A 171 -2.21 -9.72 -21.59
C SER A 171 -1.59 -9.23 -22.91
N VAL A 172 -0.60 -8.33 -22.84
CA VAL A 172 0.14 -7.86 -24.02
C VAL A 172 1.14 -8.93 -24.48
N ALA A 173 1.83 -9.60 -23.57
CA ALA A 173 2.74 -10.69 -23.88
C ALA A 173 2.03 -11.85 -24.59
N GLU A 174 0.83 -12.24 -24.14
CA GLU A 174 0.01 -13.27 -24.79
C GLU A 174 -0.40 -12.87 -26.21
N ARG A 175 -0.82 -11.62 -26.42
CA ARG A 175 -1.20 -11.10 -27.75
C ARG A 175 0.00 -10.97 -28.71
N GLY A 176 1.16 -10.57 -28.19
CA GLY A 176 2.41 -10.50 -28.97
C GLY A 176 3.00 -11.88 -29.32
N GLY A 177 2.74 -12.89 -28.48
CA GLY A 177 3.12 -14.29 -28.75
C GLY A 177 2.31 -14.93 -29.89
N THR A 178 1.09 -14.46 -30.16
CA THR A 178 0.26 -14.96 -31.26
C THR A 178 0.60 -14.38 -32.65
N SER A 179 1.41 -13.33 -32.76
CA SER A 179 1.79 -12.74 -34.06
C SER A 179 3.11 -13.25 -34.66
N ALA A 180 3.88 -14.09 -33.95
CA ALA A 180 5.15 -14.64 -34.46
C ALA A 180 5.06 -16.08 -35.01
N GLY A 181 3.86 -16.69 -35.03
CA GLY A 181 3.66 -18.09 -35.43
C GLY A 181 2.95 -18.32 -36.77
N ALA A 182 2.45 -17.29 -37.46
CA ALA A 182 1.53 -17.44 -38.60
C ALA A 182 2.15 -17.11 -39.98
N ALA A 183 3.47 -17.24 -40.14
CA ALA A 183 4.15 -16.98 -41.42
C ALA A 183 5.10 -18.09 -41.87
N ARG A 184 4.80 -19.37 -41.61
CA ARG A 184 5.45 -20.50 -42.32
C ARG A 184 4.48 -21.64 -42.56
N GLY A 185 3.57 -21.43 -43.50
CA GLY A 185 2.74 -22.50 -44.05
C GLY A 185 2.37 -22.24 -45.50
N ARG A 186 3.14 -22.82 -46.45
CA ARG A 186 2.65 -23.59 -47.61
C ARG A 186 3.74 -23.81 -48.66
N GLY A 187 3.93 -25.08 -49.02
CA GLY A 187 4.71 -25.50 -50.19
C GLY A 187 4.81 -27.03 -50.28
N TYR A 188 3.76 -27.66 -50.83
CA TYR A 188 3.69 -28.92 -51.62
C TYR A 188 4.98 -29.77 -51.77
N GLY A 189 5.04 -31.11 -51.75
CA GLY A 189 4.06 -32.19 -51.83
C GLY A 189 4.78 -33.47 -52.31
N LYS A 190 4.48 -34.61 -51.67
CA LYS A 190 4.37 -36.00 -52.18
C LYS A 190 5.36 -36.58 -53.24
N GLY A 191 6.05 -37.68 -52.90
CA GLY A 191 6.59 -38.73 -53.80
C GLY A 191 7.79 -39.47 -53.18
N ARG A 192 7.69 -40.67 -52.59
CA ARG A 192 7.69 -42.07 -53.12
C ARG A 192 8.99 -42.50 -53.85
N GLY A 193 9.66 -43.53 -53.29
CA GLY A 193 10.77 -44.34 -53.87
C GLY A 193 12.16 -43.78 -53.53
N GLY A 194 13.20 -44.52 -53.15
CA GLY A 194 13.51 -45.96 -53.13
C GLY A 194 15.00 -46.12 -52.70
N MET A 195 15.36 -47.36 -52.36
CA MET A 195 16.69 -47.98 -52.11
C MET A 195 18.02 -47.28 -52.53
N GLY A 196 19.06 -47.60 -51.75
CA GLY A 196 20.50 -47.60 -52.12
C GLY A 196 21.32 -46.67 -51.20
N GLY A 197 22.33 -47.07 -50.42
CA GLY A 197 23.29 -48.16 -50.56
C GLY A 197 24.60 -47.62 -51.16
N GLY A 198 25.67 -47.54 -50.37
CA GLY A 198 27.04 -47.48 -50.89
C GLY A 198 27.96 -46.38 -50.33
N TYR A 199 28.99 -46.87 -49.63
CA TYR A 199 30.31 -46.30 -49.29
C TYR A 199 30.41 -45.12 -48.32
#